data_AF-A0A969I1M7-F1
#
_entry.id   AF-A0A969I1M7-F1
#
_cell.length_a   1.000
_cell.length_b   1.000
_cell.length_c   1.000
_cell.angle_alpha   90.00
_cell.angle_beta   90.00
_cell.angle_gamma   90.00
#
_symmetry.space_group_name_H-M   'P 1'
#
loop_
_entity.id
_entity.type
_entity.pdbx_description
1 polymer ?
#
loop_
_entity_poly.entity_id
_entity_poly.type
_entity_poly.pdbx_seq_one_letter_code
_entity_poly.pdbx_strand_id
1 'polypeptide(L)' 'MAKHPSTIPAPAKTDALANSVLDGMRKHPRQLSPVWFYDELGSFLFDNICELPEYYLTRTE' A
#
# COMPACT_ATOMS: atom_id res chain seq x y z
N MET A 1 -20.44 19.06 33.18
CA MET A 1 -20.50 17.82 32.37
C MET A 1 -20.21 18.19 30.92
N ALA A 2 -18.94 18.17 30.50
CA ALA A 2 -18.57 18.40 29.11
C ALA A 2 -18.00 17.09 28.56
N LYS A 3 -18.76 16.42 27.69
CA LYS A 3 -18.29 15.26 26.95
C LYS A 3 -17.20 15.74 26.00
N HIS A 4 -15.95 15.44 26.31
CA HIS A 4 -14.86 15.56 25.33
C HIS A 4 -15.15 14.53 24.22
N PRO A 5 -15.27 14.93 22.95
CA PRO A 5 -15.26 13.95 21.87
C PRO A 5 -13.86 13.33 21.86
N SER A 6 -13.76 12.03 22.16
CA SER A 6 -12.53 11.27 21.99
C SER A 6 -12.21 11.23 20.49
N THR A 7 -11.40 12.18 20.02
CA THR A 7 -10.78 12.10 18.70
C THR A 7 -9.79 10.96 18.74
N ILE A 8 -10.18 9.80 18.22
CA ILE A 8 -9.24 8.72 17.94
C ILE A 8 -8.30 9.25 16.86
N PRO A 9 -6.98 9.39 17.11
CA PRO A 9 -6.07 9.78 16.05
C PRO A 9 -6.14 8.73 14.94
N ALA A 10 -6.21 9.19 13.69
CA ALA A 10 -6.07 8.29 12.55
C ALA A 10 -4.73 7.53 12.68
N PRO A 11 -4.69 6.22 12.40
CA PRO A 11 -3.45 5.47 12.50
C PRO A 11 -2.39 6.10 11.60
N ALA A 12 -1.15 6.20 12.11
CA ALA A 12 -0.04 6.64 11.28
C ALA A 12 0.15 5.65 10.12
N LYS A 13 0.59 6.13 8.95
CA LYS A 13 0.80 5.30 7.75
C LYS A 13 1.67 4.06 8.03
N THR A 14 2.64 4.20 8.93
CA THR A 14 3.51 3.11 9.42
C THR A 14 2.76 2.04 10.20
N ASP A 15 1.83 2.43 11.08
CA ASP A 15 1.03 1.49 11.87
C ASP A 15 0.06 0.72 10.98
N ALA A 16 -0.53 1.41 9.99
CA ALA A 16 -1.39 0.78 9.00
C ALA A 16 -0.63 -0.26 8.15
N LEU A 17 0.60 0.05 7.72
CA LEU A 17 1.47 -0.88 7.01
C LEU A 17 1.83 -2.09 7.89
N ALA A 18 2.32 -1.86 9.11
CA ALA A 18 2.75 -2.92 10.01
C ALA A 18 1.62 -3.91 10.31
N ASN A 19 0.42 -3.40 10.62
CA ASN A 19 -0.75 -4.23 10.87
C ASN A 19 -1.16 -5.01 9.61
N SER A 20 -1.17 -4.36 8.44
CA SER A 20 -1.51 -5.02 7.18
C SER A 20 -0.53 -6.15 6.82
N VAL A 21 0.76 -5.96 7.06
CA VAL A 21 1.80 -6.99 6.87
C VAL A 21 1.60 -8.15 7.84
N LEU A 22 1.43 -7.86 9.13
CA LEU A 22 1.25 -8.90 10.16
C LEU A 22 0.04 -9.78 9.86
N ASP A 23 -1.10 -9.18 9.51
CA ASP A 23 -2.32 -9.91 9.17
C ASP A 23 -2.15 -10.72 7.88
N GLY A 24 -1.48 -10.16 6.87
CA GLY A 24 -1.20 -10.83 5.61
C GLY A 24 -0.27 -12.04 5.76
N MET A 25 0.73 -11.95 6.63
CA MET A 25 1.69 -13.03 6.89
C MET A 25 1.11 -14.19 7.72
N ARG A 26 0.00 -13.97 8.42
CA ARG A 26 -0.74 -15.02 9.16
C ARG A 26 -1.67 -15.84 8.27
N LYS A 27 -1.93 -15.43 7.03
CA LYS A 27 -2.81 -16.14 6.09
C LYS A 27 -2.13 -17.33 5.42
N HIS A 28 -2.94 -18.27 4.93
CA HIS A 28 -2.51 -19.42 4.15
C HIS A 28 -3.35 -19.52 2.85
N PRO A 29 -2.80 -19.12 1.68
CA PRO A 29 -1.42 -18.63 1.47
C PRO A 29 -1.18 -17.23 2.07
N ARG A 30 0.09 -16.90 2.32
CA ARG A 30 0.50 -15.55 2.77
C ARG A 30 0.18 -14.53 1.68
N GLN A 31 -0.28 -13.35 2.08
CA GLN A 31 -0.73 -12.30 1.17
C GLN A 31 -0.23 -10.93 1.63
N LEU A 32 -0.09 -10.00 0.69
CA LEU A 32 0.17 -8.58 0.95
C LEU A 32 -0.64 -7.74 -0.03
N SER A 33 -1.21 -6.62 0.44
CA SER A 33 -1.89 -5.69 -0.45
C SER A 33 -0.89 -4.99 -1.37
N PRO A 34 -1.14 -4.92 -2.69
CA PRO A 34 -0.22 -4.27 -3.63
C PRO A 34 -0.12 -2.75 -3.42
N VAL A 35 -1.05 -2.15 -2.67
CA VAL A 35 -1.00 -0.71 -2.32
C VAL A 35 0.32 -0.31 -1.65
N TRP A 36 0.95 -1.26 -0.95
CA TRP A 36 2.21 -1.02 -0.24
C TRP A 36 3.44 -1.09 -1.15
N PHE A 37 3.29 -1.45 -2.43
CA PHE A 37 4.37 -1.38 -3.40
C PHE A 37 4.65 0.03 -3.89
N TYR A 38 3.77 1.01 -3.65
CA TYR A 38 3.87 2.34 -4.24
C TYR A 38 4.35 3.39 -3.22
N ASP A 39 5.57 3.23 -2.72
CA ASP A 39 6.33 4.32 -2.12
C ASP A 39 7.08 5.11 -3.22
N GLU A 40 7.99 6.01 -2.84
CA GLU A 40 8.75 6.80 -3.82
C GLU A 40 9.51 5.91 -4.81
N LEU A 41 10.25 4.92 -4.30
CA LEU A 41 11.02 3.99 -5.13
C LEU A 41 10.09 3.10 -5.95
N GLY A 42 9.06 2.57 -5.33
CA GLY A 42 8.10 1.69 -5.97
C GLY A 42 7.31 2.35 -7.09
N SER A 43 6.98 3.64 -6.93
CA SER A 43 6.34 4.44 -7.98
C SER A 43 7.31 4.69 -9.14
N PHE A 44 8.56 5.06 -8.85
CA PHE A 44 9.60 5.20 -9.88
C PHE A 44 9.81 3.89 -10.66
N LEU A 45 9.86 2.74 -9.96
CA LEU A 45 9.98 1.44 -10.62
C LEU A 45 8.78 1.13 -11.49
N PHE A 46 7.56 1.45 -11.03
CA PHE A 46 6.35 1.28 -11.82
C PHE A 46 6.41 2.10 -13.12
N ASP A 47 6.82 3.37 -13.05
CA ASP A 47 7.00 4.21 -14.25
C ASP A 47 7.99 3.60 -15.24
N ASN A 48 9.09 3.03 -14.77
CA ASN A 48 10.05 2.35 -15.64
C ASN A 48 9.49 1.05 -16.23
N ILE A 49 8.68 0.30 -15.46
CA ILE A 49 8.00 -0.90 -15.94
C ILE A 49 7.03 -0.56 -17.09
N CYS A 50 6.36 0.59 -17.01
CA CYS A 50 5.43 1.07 -18.03
C CYS A 50 6.08 1.31 -19.40
N GLU A 51 7.38 1.56 -19.44
CA GLU A 51 8.16 1.76 -20.67
C GLU A 51 8.72 0.46 -21.27
N LEU A 52 8.61 -0.68 -20.56
CA LEU A 52 9.16 -1.94 -21.04
C LEU A 52 8.40 -2.46 -22.28
N PRO A 53 9.11 -2.97 -23.30
CA PRO A 53 8.49 -3.51 -24.51
C PRO A 53 7.59 -4.74 -24.24
N GLU A 54 7.71 -5.39 -23.09
CA GLU A 54 6.84 -6.48 -22.64
C GLU A 54 5.56 -5.98 -21.94
N TYR A 55 5.58 -4.79 -21.34
CA TYR A 55 4.43 -4.22 -20.65
C TYR A 55 3.55 -3.47 -21.67
N TYR A 56 2.67 -4.21 -22.34
CA TYR A 56 1.86 -3.70 -23.45
C TYR A 56 0.65 -2.87 -22.99
N LEU A 57 0.28 -2.93 -21.71
CA LEU A 57 -0.97 -2.38 -21.19
C LEU A 57 -1.02 -0.84 -21.29
N THR A 58 0.11 -0.18 -21.02
CA THR A 58 0.24 1.29 -20.99
C THR A 58 0.42 1.95 -22.35
N ARG A 59 0.58 1.19 -23.43
CA ARG A 59 0.76 1.73 -24.79
C ARG A 59 -0.54 2.05 -25.53
N THR A 60 -1.68 1.78 -24.90
CA THR A 60 -3.01 1.89 -25.51
C THR A 60 -3.92 2.95 -24.88
N GLU A 61 -3.41 3.74 -23.93
CA GLU A 61 -4.15 4.82 -23.26
C GLU A 61 -4.00 6.20 -23.91
#